data_AF-A0A2E4WG97-F1
#
_entry.id   AF-A0A2E4WG97-F1
#
_cell.length_a   1.000
_cell.length_b   1.000
_cell.length_c   1.000
_cell.angle_alpha   90.00
_cell.angle_beta   90.00
_cell.angle_gamma   90.00
#
_symmetry.space_group_name_H-M   'P 1'
#
loop_
_entity.id
_entity.type
_entity.pdbx_description
1 polymer ?
#
loop_
_entity_poly.entity_id
_entity_poly.type
_entity_poly.pdbx_seq_one_letter_code
_entity_poly.pdbx_strand_id
1 'polypeptide(L)' 'MLRIFLIFIFYLYCFTVKSGPLDIEDIKNKCLDEFKIENSEEYTKCIKEEVNNNLYNDSHAE' A
#
# COMPACT_ATOMS: atom_id res chain seq x y z
N MET A 1 -5.13 -0.24 37.08
CA MET A 1 -4.54 -1.36 36.31
C MET A 1 -5.38 -1.70 35.08
N LEU A 2 -6.58 -2.29 35.22
CA LEU A 2 -7.41 -2.71 34.07
C LEU A 2 -7.74 -1.57 33.08
N ARG A 3 -8.08 -0.37 33.57
CA ARG A 3 -8.40 0.79 32.72
C ARG A 3 -7.22 1.25 31.86
N ILE A 4 -6.00 1.17 32.38
CA ILE A 4 -4.77 1.55 31.65
C ILE A 4 -4.49 0.53 30.54
N PHE A 5 -4.74 -0.75 30.82
CA PHE A 5 -4.58 -1.83 29.85
C PHE A 5 -5.52 -1.68 28.65
N LEU A 6 -6.77 -1.27 28.89
CA LEU A 6 -7.75 -1.02 27.82
C LEU A 6 -7.37 0.17 26.93
N ILE A 7 -6.83 1.24 27.52
CA ILE A 7 -6.34 2.41 26.76
C ILE A 7 -5.17 2.00 25.86
N PHE A 8 -4.27 1.16 26.36
CA PHE A 8 -3.13 0.67 25.59
C PHE A 8 -3.57 -0.21 24.39
N ILE A 9 -4.54 -1.11 24.59
CA ILE A 9 -5.10 -1.92 23.51
C ILE A 9 -5.79 -1.04 22.46
N PHE A 10 -6.57 -0.05 22.90
CA PHE A 10 -7.26 0.87 21.99
C PHE A 10 -6.27 1.68 21.14
N TYR A 11 -5.18 2.14 21.75
CA TYR A 11 -4.12 2.87 21.05
C TYR A 11 -3.44 2.00 19.99
N LEU A 12 -3.09 0.75 20.33
CA LEU A 12 -2.50 -0.19 19.39
C LEU A 12 -3.44 -0.52 18.22
N TYR A 13 -4.72 -0.74 18.51
CA TYR A 13 -5.73 -1.01 17.50
C TYR A 13 -5.83 0.14 16.49
N CYS A 14 -5.91 1.39 16.97
CA CYS A 14 -5.98 2.56 16.08
C CYS A 14 -4.72 2.72 15.20
N PHE A 15 -3.55 2.34 15.70
CA PHE A 15 -2.30 2.41 14.94
C PHE A 15 -2.24 1.40 13.78
N THR A 16 -2.85 0.23 13.95
CA THR A 16 -2.80 -0.83 12.93
C THR A 16 -3.76 -0.62 11.75
N VAL A 17 -4.73 0.30 11.84
CA VAL A 17 -5.73 0.51 10.77
C VAL A 17 -5.19 1.37 9.62
N LYS A 18 -4.09 2.11 9.81
CA LYS A 18 -3.55 3.03 8.80
C LYS A 18 -2.75 2.34 7.68
N SER A 19 -2.53 1.03 7.74
CA SER A 19 -1.69 0.32 6.77
C SER A 19 -2.42 -0.90 6.25
N GLY A 20 -3.23 -0.72 5.20
CA GLY A 20 -3.81 -1.83 4.45
C GLY A 20 -2.74 -2.57 3.65
N PRO A 21 -2.95 -3.85 3.29
CA PRO A 21 -2.06 -4.53 2.36
C PRO A 21 -2.08 -3.80 1.00
N LEU A 22 -0.90 -3.62 0.41
CA LEU A 22 -0.78 -3.08 -0.94
C LEU A 22 -1.40 -4.06 -1.94
N ASP A 23 -2.39 -3.62 -2.71
CA ASP A 23 -3.00 -4.45 -3.74
C ASP A 23 -2.13 -4.49 -5.00
N ILE A 24 -1.21 -5.46 -5.02
CA ILE A 24 -0.27 -5.67 -6.12
C ILE A 24 -0.98 -6.15 -7.39
N GLU A 25 -2.13 -6.81 -7.25
CA GLU A 25 -2.86 -7.39 -8.39
C GLU A 25 -3.52 -6.30 -9.23
N ASP A 26 -4.11 -5.29 -8.58
CA ASP A 26 -4.61 -4.09 -9.25
C ASP A 26 -3.50 -3.32 -9.98
N ILE A 27 -2.33 -3.17 -9.34
CA ILE A 27 -1.16 -2.50 -9.96
C ILE A 27 -0.69 -3.26 -11.20
N LYS A 28 -0.62 -4.59 -11.13
CA LYS A 28 -0.24 -5.44 -12.27
C LYS A 28 -1.24 -5.33 -13.41
N ASN A 29 -2.53 -5.41 -13.13
CA ASN A 29 -3.59 -5.30 -14.13
C ASN A 29 -3.55 -3.93 -14.83
N LYS A 30 -3.35 -2.85 -14.07
CA LYS A 30 -3.21 -1.49 -14.61
C LYS A 30 -2.02 -1.38 -15.57
N CYS A 31 -0.84 -1.84 -15.16
CA CYS A 31 0.35 -1.80 -16.02
C CYS A 31 0.25 -2.76 -17.21
N LEU A 32 -0.45 -3.88 -17.07
CA LEU A 32 -0.67 -4.84 -18.16
C LEU A 32 -1.63 -4.29 -19.22
N ASP A 33 -2.67 -3.55 -18.83
CA ASP A 33 -3.60 -2.90 -19.76
C ASP A 33 -2.88 -1.85 -20.64
N GLU A 34 -1.92 -1.13 -20.06
CA GLU A 34 -1.17 -0.09 -20.75
C GLU A 34 -0.08 -0.66 -21.69
N PHE A 35 0.73 -1.60 -21.20
CA PHE A 35 1.89 -2.09 -21.94
C PHE A 35 1.65 -3.41 -22.68
N LYS A 36 0.57 -4.15 -22.37
CA LYS A 36 0.14 -5.43 -22.99
C LYS A 36 1.19 -6.54 -23.03
N ILE A 37 2.35 -6.32 -22.41
CA ILE A 37 3.52 -7.20 -22.38
C ILE A 37 4.05 -7.21 -20.95
N GLU A 38 3.77 -8.31 -20.25
CA GLU A 38 4.01 -8.55 -18.83
C GLU A 38 5.51 -8.60 -18.43
N ASN A 39 6.43 -8.55 -19.40
CA ASN A 39 7.89 -8.61 -19.20
C ASN A 39 8.66 -7.51 -19.96
N SER A 40 7.96 -6.47 -20.41
CA SER A 40 8.63 -5.33 -21.02
C SER A 40 9.39 -4.50 -19.97
N GLU A 41 10.43 -3.78 -20.41
CA GLU A 41 11.15 -2.87 -19.52
C GLU A 41 10.21 -1.77 -19.01
N GLU A 42 9.30 -1.33 -19.88
CA GLU A 42 8.25 -0.36 -19.62
C GLU A 42 7.24 -0.85 -18.58
N TYR A 43 6.76 -2.09 -18.69
CA TYR A 43 5.88 -2.71 -17.67
C TYR A 43 6.57 -2.79 -16.30
N THR A 44 7.84 -3.18 -16.28
CA THR A 44 8.61 -3.28 -15.03
C THR A 44 8.82 -1.90 -14.39
N LYS A 45 9.02 -0.85 -15.21
CA LYS A 45 9.10 0.54 -14.74
C LYS A 45 7.76 1.01 -14.18
N CYS A 46 6.66 0.73 -14.88
CA CYS A 46 5.30 1.07 -14.43
C CYS A 46 4.99 0.48 -13.05
N ILE A 47 5.25 -0.82 -12.84
CA ILE A 47 5.03 -1.45 -11.53
C ILE A 47 5.84 -0.76 -10.43
N LYS A 48 7.13 -0.48 -10.69
CA LYS A 48 7.99 0.17 -9.69
C LYS A 48 7.48 1.56 -9.33
N GLU A 49 7.08 2.34 -10.33
CA GLU A 49 6.56 3.69 -10.13
C GLU A 49 5.24 3.67 -9.35
N GLU A 50 4.32 2.78 -9.71
CA GLU A 50 3.01 2.69 -9.07
C GLU A 50 3.09 2.15 -7.63
N VAL A 51 3.95 1.16 -7.38
CA VAL A 51 4.24 0.70 -6.01
C VAL A 51 4.85 1.82 -5.18
N ASN A 52 5.81 2.57 -5.74
CA ASN A 52 6.44 3.68 -5.03
C ASN A 52 5.44 4.79 -4.76
N ASN A 53 4.59 5.15 -5.72
CA ASN A 53 3.55 6.17 -5.55
C ASN A 53 2.54 5.77 -4.46
N ASN A 54 2.08 4.51 -4.41
CA ASN A 54 1.17 4.05 -3.36
C ASN A 54 1.83 4.10 -1.97
N LEU A 55 3.08 3.66 -1.85
CA LEU A 55 3.80 3.68 -0.57
C LEU A 55 4.19 5.11 -0.12
N TYR A 56 4.49 6.00 -1.06
CA TYR A 56 4.93 7.37 -0.78
C TYR A 56 3.75 8.32 -0.55
N ASN A 57 2.64 8.17 -1.28
CA ASN A 57 1.43 8.97 -1.06
C ASN A 57 0.72 8.59 0.25
N ASP A 58 0.73 7.32 0.65
CA ASP A 58 0.25 6.90 1.99
C ASP A 58 1.10 7.49 3.12
N SER A 59 2.36 7.83 2.85
CA SER A 59 3.24 8.48 3.84
C SER A 59 3.02 10.00 4.00
N HIS A 60 2.24 10.61 3.10
CA HIS A 60 2.01 12.07 3.04
C HIS A 60 0.53 12.48 3.03
N ALA A 61 -0.41 11.54 3.16
CA ALA A 61 -1.80 11.83 3.48
C ALA A 61 -1.93 12.20 4.97
N GLU A 62 -1.57 13.44 5.30
CA GLU A 62 -1.84 14.09 6.60
C GLU A 62 -3.34 14.32 6.83
#